data_AF-A0AAW5MUH6-F1
#
_entry.id   AF-A0AAW5MUH6-F1
#
_cell.length_a   1.000
_cell.length_b   1.000
_cell.length_c   1.000
_cell.angle_alpha   90.00
_cell.angle_beta   90.00
_cell.angle_gamma   90.00
#
_symmetry.space_group_name_H-M   'P 1'
#
loop_
_entity.id
_entity.type
_entity.pdbx_description
1 polymer ?
#
loop_
_entity_poly.entity_id
_entity_poly.type
_entity_poly.pdbx_seq_one_letter_code
_entity_poly.pdbx_strand_id
1 'polypeptide(L)' 'QAKAGVSVAQAQYDLMLAGYRDEEIAQAAAAVKQAQAAYDYAQNFYNRQQGLWKSRTISANDLENARSSRDQAQATLKS' A
#
# COMPACT_ATOMS: atom_id res chain seq x y z
N GLN A 1 18.13 -33.50 -30.61
CA GLN A 1 18.84 -32.49 -29.79
C GLN A 1 17.93 -31.41 -29.16
N ALA A 2 16.60 -31.54 -29.15
CA ALA A 2 15.70 -30.49 -28.63
C ALA A 2 15.30 -30.60 -27.13
N LYS A 3 15.64 -31.70 -26.44
CA LYS A 3 15.25 -31.91 -25.02
C LYS A 3 16.16 -31.21 -24.01
N ALA A 4 17.39 -30.82 -24.39
CA ALA A 4 18.33 -30.18 -23.49
C ALA A 4 18.04 -28.69 -23.26
N GLY A 5 17.46 -27.99 -24.25
CA GLY A 5 17.10 -26.57 -24.13
C GLY A 5 15.91 -26.32 -23.20
N VAL A 6 14.96 -27.26 -23.13
CA VAL A 6 13.78 -27.15 -22.25
C VAL A 6 14.18 -27.23 -20.78
N SER A 7 15.11 -28.12 -20.42
CA SER A 7 15.60 -28.23 -19.04
C SER A 7 16.37 -26.97 -18.60
N VAL A 8 17.12 -26.34 -19.51
CA VAL A 8 17.83 -25.09 -19.21
C VAL A 8 16.86 -23.93 -19.06
N ALA A 9 15.84 -23.83 -19.91
CA ALA A 9 14.80 -22.81 -19.79
C ALA A 9 13.96 -22.99 -18.51
N GLN A 10 13.64 -24.23 -18.14
CA GLN A 10 12.93 -24.53 -16.90
C GLN A 10 13.79 -24.22 -15.67
N ALA A 11 15.07 -24.60 -15.69
CA ALA A 11 16.00 -24.26 -14.60
C ALA A 11 16.22 -22.74 -14.48
N GLN A 12 16.27 -22.00 -15.61
CA GLN A 12 16.34 -20.54 -15.58
C GLN A 12 15.02 -19.91 -15.10
N TYR A 13 13.88 -20.47 -15.45
CA TYR A 13 12.57 -20.06 -14.94
C TYR A 13 12.46 -20.29 -13.44
N ASP A 14 12.87 -21.47 -12.97
CA ASP A 14 12.87 -21.84 -11.56
C ASP A 14 13.90 -21.03 -10.75
N LEU A 15 15.06 -20.70 -11.34
CA LEU A 15 16.07 -19.82 -10.73
C LEU A 15 15.59 -18.36 -10.67
N MET A 16 14.89 -17.87 -11.69
CA MET A 16 14.26 -16.55 -11.71
C MET A 16 13.12 -16.46 -10.69
N LEU A 17 12.35 -17.53 -10.54
CA LEU A 17 11.37 -17.73 -9.47
C LEU A 17 12.03 -17.68 -8.08
N ALA A 18 13.12 -18.43 -7.89
CA ALA A 18 13.79 -18.57 -6.60
C ALA A 18 14.56 -17.32 -6.16
N GLY A 19 15.00 -16.46 -7.10
CA GLY A 19 15.84 -15.29 -6.81
C GLY A 19 15.14 -13.94 -6.87
N TYR A 20 14.05 -13.79 -7.64
CA TYR A 20 13.34 -12.52 -7.79
C TYR A 20 11.93 -12.54 -7.17
N ARG A 21 11.23 -13.68 -7.05
CA ARG A 21 9.80 -13.63 -6.63
C ARG A 21 9.56 -13.50 -5.13
N ASP A 22 10.29 -14.17 -4.25
CA ASP A 22 9.95 -14.11 -2.82
C ASP A 22 10.30 -12.75 -2.19
N GLU A 23 11.46 -12.18 -2.52
CA GLU A 23 11.87 -10.88 -2.00
C GLU A 23 11.06 -9.72 -2.59
N GLU A 24 10.76 -9.72 -3.89
CA GLU A 24 9.92 -8.69 -4.50
C GLU A 24 8.47 -8.78 -4.02
N ILE A 25 7.92 -9.99 -3.83
CA ILE A 25 6.59 -10.19 -3.23
C ILE A 25 6.61 -9.73 -1.78
N ALA A 26 7.66 -10.04 -1.01
CA ALA A 26 7.78 -9.57 0.36
C ALA A 26 7.88 -8.04 0.44
N GLN A 27 8.63 -7.41 -0.46
CA GLN A 27 8.75 -5.95 -0.56
C GLN A 27 7.43 -5.29 -0.96
N ALA A 28 6.75 -5.82 -1.98
CA ALA A 28 5.43 -5.34 -2.40
C ALA A 28 4.38 -5.52 -1.28
N ALA A 29 4.38 -6.67 -0.59
CA ALA A 29 3.50 -6.91 0.55
C ALA A 29 3.81 -5.97 1.72
N ALA A 30 5.09 -5.66 1.98
CA ALA A 30 5.48 -4.67 2.98
C ALA A 30 5.01 -3.26 2.60
N ALA A 31 5.16 -2.86 1.34
CA ALA A 31 4.68 -1.57 0.84
C ALA A 31 3.15 -1.43 0.98
N VAL A 32 2.39 -2.47 0.61
CA VAL A 32 0.93 -2.48 0.80
C VAL A 32 0.55 -2.38 2.28
N LYS A 33 1.24 -3.13 3.17
CA LYS A 33 1.00 -3.03 4.62
C LYS A 33 1.31 -1.63 5.17
N GLN A 34 2.38 -1.00 4.71
CA GLN A 34 2.71 0.38 5.09
C GLN A 34 1.64 1.37 4.62
N ALA A 35 1.22 1.26 3.35
CA ALA A 35 0.16 2.11 2.80
C ALA A 35 -1.17 1.92 3.53
N GLN A 36 -1.51 0.67 3.90
CA GLN A 36 -2.71 0.35 4.68
C GLN A 36 -2.68 1.01 6.05
N ALA A 37 -1.56 0.88 6.77
CA ALA A 37 -1.39 1.51 8.09
C ALA A 37 -1.49 3.04 8.01
N ALA A 38 -0.91 3.66 6.97
CA ALA A 38 -1.02 5.10 6.73
C ALA A 38 -2.46 5.53 6.46
N TYR A 39 -3.20 4.77 5.65
CA TYR A 39 -4.61 5.01 5.39
C TYR A 39 -5.46 4.88 6.66
N ASP A 40 -5.28 3.81 7.44
CA ASP A 40 -6.03 3.58 8.68
C ASP A 40 -5.79 4.71 9.69
N TYR A 41 -4.54 5.17 9.81
CA TYR A 41 -4.21 6.33 10.62
C TYR A 41 -4.94 7.59 10.14
N ALA A 42 -4.88 7.90 8.84
CA ALA A 42 -5.51 9.08 8.27
C ALA A 42 -7.04 9.03 8.39
N GLN A 43 -7.65 7.85 8.25
CA GLN A 43 -9.07 7.62 8.45
C GLN A 43 -9.48 7.87 9.91
N ASN A 44 -8.72 7.34 10.87
CA ASN A 44 -8.98 7.56 12.29
C ASN A 44 -8.78 9.03 12.69
N PHE A 45 -7.80 9.70 12.09
CA PHE A 45 -7.61 11.13 12.25
C PHE A 45 -8.81 11.92 11.72
N TYR A 46 -9.25 11.66 10.49
CA TYR A 46 -10.43 12.31 9.91
C TYR A 46 -11.68 12.08 10.76
N ASN A 47 -11.90 10.87 11.28
CA ASN A 47 -13.03 10.56 12.16
C ASN A 47 -13.02 11.39 13.45
N ARG A 48 -11.85 11.57 14.08
CA ARG A 48 -11.71 12.44 15.26
C ARG A 48 -12.01 13.90 14.91
N GLN A 49 -11.49 14.38 13.78
CA GLN A 49 -11.74 15.75 13.33
C GLN A 49 -13.22 16.01 13.03
N GLN A 50 -13.94 15.02 12.48
CA GLN A 50 -15.40 15.14 12.31
C GLN A 50 -16.12 15.33 13.65
N GLY A 51 -15.70 14.64 14.71
CA GLY A 51 -16.24 14.83 16.06
C GLY A 51 -15.96 16.23 16.60
N LEU A 52 -14.70 16.68 16.49
CA LEU A 52 -14.27 18.00 16.94
C LEU A 52 -14.92 19.15 16.15
N TRP A 53 -15.18 18.96 14.87
CA TRP A 53 -15.90 19.93 14.05
C TRP A 53 -17.37 20.04 14.48
N LYS A 54 -18.03 18.90 14.77
CA LYS A 54 -19.40 18.89 15.31
C LYS A 54 -19.49 19.61 16.66
N SER A 55 -18.46 19.53 17.50
CA SER A 55 -18.35 20.30 18.74
C SER A 55 -17.84 21.74 18.56
N ARG A 56 -17.65 22.20 17.31
CA ARG A 56 -17.11 23.53 16.95
C ARG A 56 -15.73 23.84 17.56
N THR A 57 -14.93 22.81 17.81
CA THR A 57 -13.60 22.91 18.43
C THR A 57 -12.49 23.19 17.40
N ILE A 58 -12.72 22.85 16.13
CA ILE A 58 -11.79 23.07 15.02
C ILE A 58 -12.48 23.83 13.88
N SER A 59 -11.69 24.38 12.96
CA SER A 59 -12.21 25.06 11.78
C SER A 59 -12.67 24.08 10.69
N ALA A 60 -13.45 24.58 9.73
CA ALA A 60 -13.79 23.81 8.52
C ALA A 60 -12.54 23.43 7.71
N ASN A 61 -11.53 24.30 7.69
CA ASN A 61 -10.26 24.08 7.02
C ASN A 61 -9.48 22.91 7.64
N ASP A 62 -9.49 22.78 8.97
CA ASP A 62 -8.82 21.65 9.66
C ASP A 62 -9.48 20.30 9.31
N LEU A 63 -10.82 20.29 9.21
CA LEU A 63 -11.56 19.11 8.80
C LEU A 63 -11.29 18.74 7.33
N GLU A 64 -11.22 19.74 6.45
CA GLU A 64 -10.91 19.57 5.03
C GLU A 64 -9.49 19.03 4.82
N ASN A 65 -8.50 19.57 5.53
CA ASN A 65 -7.13 19.07 5.51
C ASN A 65 -7.07 17.59 5.90
N ALA A 66 -7.79 17.21 6.98
CA ALA A 66 -7.85 15.82 7.41
C ALA A 66 -8.52 14.91 6.38
N ARG A 67 -9.56 15.39 5.68
CA ARG A 67 -10.19 14.66 4.57
C ARG A 67 -9.20 14.45 3.43
N SER A 68 -8.52 15.51 2.99
CA SER A 68 -7.56 15.46 1.89
C SER A 68 -6.40 14.51 2.19
N SER A 69 -5.84 14.53 3.41
CA SER A 69 -4.80 13.57 3.81
C SER A 69 -5.29 12.12 3.79
N ARG A 70 -6.54 11.86 4.20
CA ARG A 70 -7.15 10.52 4.13
C ARG A 70 -7.34 10.08 2.68
N ASP A 71 -7.83 10.96 1.82
CA ASP A 71 -8.04 10.66 0.40
C ASP A 71 -6.70 10.39 -0.33
N GLN A 72 -5.64 11.14 0.00
CA GLN A 72 -4.30 10.89 -0.52
C GLN A 72 -3.76 9.53 -0.07
N ALA A 73 -3.87 9.19 1.22
CA ALA A 73 -3.45 7.88 1.73
C ALA A 73 -4.26 6.74 1.09
N GLN A 74 -5.55 6.97 0.81
CA GLN A 74 -6.39 6.00 0.10
C GLN A 74 -5.93 5.79 -1.34
N ALA A 75 -5.51 6.85 -2.03
CA ALA A 75 -4.99 6.76 -3.39
C ALA A 75 -3.68 5.96 -3.42
N THR A 76 -2.76 6.22 -2.49
CA THR A 76 -1.49 5.47 -2.34
C THR A 76 -1.70 3.99 -2.00
N LEU A 77 -2.75 3.65 -1.25
CA LEU A 77 -3.09 2.24 -0.97
C LEU A 77 -3.66 1.50 -2.18
N LYS A 78 -4.33 2.21 -3.10
CA LYS A 78 -5.01 1.63 -4.26
C LYS A 78 -4.16 1.58 -5.53
N SER A 79 -3.03 2.29 -5.56
CA SER A 79 -2.07 2.31 -6.66
C SER A 79 -1.19 1.07 -6.66
#